data_AF-A0A935WGT6-F1
#
_entry.id   AF-A0A935WGT6-F1
#
_cell.length_a   1.000
_cell.length_b   1.000
_cell.length_c   1.000
_cell.angle_alpha   90.00
_cell.angle_beta   90.00
_cell.angle_gamma   90.00
#
_symmetry.space_group_name_H-M   'P 1'
#
loop_
_entity.id
_entity.type
_entity.pdbx_description
1 polymer ?
#
loop_
_entity_poly.entity_id
_entity_poly.type
_entity_poly.pdbx_seq_one_letter_code
_entity_poly.pdbx_strand_id
1 'polypeptide(L)' 'MEHLDGAAITLYAFWIFFFGLVWWLRREDKREGYPLESERGTTEGWPALPPKKTFIGHDGQEIHR' A
#
# COMPACT_ATOMS: atom_id res chain seq x y z
N MET A 1 5.03 30.10 25.51
CA MET A 1 4.46 29.20 24.49
C MET A 1 5.41 28.02 24.38
N GLU A 2 5.10 26.90 25.04
CA GLU A 2 5.78 25.63 24.76
C GLU A 2 4.88 24.49 25.26
N HIS A 3 4.16 23.87 24.33
CA HIS A 3 3.23 22.77 24.60
C HIS A 3 3.46 21.63 23.60
N LEU A 4 4.74 21.36 23.29
CA LEU A 4 5.09 20.17 22.55
C LEU A 4 5.84 19.24 23.51
N ASP A 5 5.08 18.33 24.13
CA ASP A 5 5.65 17.28 24.96
C ASP A 5 5.97 16.02 24.15
N GLY A 6 6.75 15.12 24.74
CA GLY A 6 7.15 13.88 24.07
C GLY A 6 5.98 12.94 23.75
N ALA A 7 4.87 13.04 24.50
CA ALA A 7 3.68 12.22 24.26
C ALA A 7 2.96 12.67 22.99
N ALA A 8 2.78 13.98 22.80
CA ALA A 8 2.19 14.56 21.61
C ALA A 8 3.00 14.23 20.35
N ILE A 9 4.34 14.37 20.42
CA ILE A 9 5.23 14.01 19.29
C ILE A 9 5.06 12.53 18.93
N THR A 10 5.07 11.65 19.93
CA THR A 10 4.93 10.20 19.72
C THR A 10 3.58 9.87 19.07
N LEU A 11 2.49 10.52 19.52
CA LEU A 11 1.17 10.32 18.96
C LEU A 11 1.08 10.77 17.49
N TYR A 12 1.65 11.94 17.15
CA TYR A 12 1.67 12.40 15.75
C TYR A 12 2.55 11.51 14.87
N ALA A 13 3.70 11.05 15.36
CA ALA A 13 4.55 10.10 14.65
C ALA A 13 3.82 8.77 14.40
N PHE A 14 3.10 8.26 15.40
CA PHE A 14 2.27 7.06 15.25
C PHE A 14 1.23 7.25 14.15
N TRP A 15 0.48 8.36 14.14
CA TRP A 15 -0.55 8.59 13.13
C TRP A 15 0.04 8.73 11.72
N ILE A 16 1.16 9.45 11.55
CA ILE A 16 1.85 9.56 10.25
C ILE A 16 2.27 8.17 9.76
N PHE A 17 2.90 7.37 10.62
CA PHE A 17 3.28 6.00 10.30
C PHE A 17 2.05 5.15 9.96
N PHE A 18 0.99 5.24 10.76
CA PHE A 18 -0.21 4.42 10.62
C PHE A 18 -0.96 4.76 9.32
N PHE A 19 -1.14 6.03 8.97
CA PHE A 19 -1.72 6.42 7.68
C PHE A 19 -0.84 5.98 6.51
N GLY A 20 0.49 6.07 6.64
CA GLY A 20 1.43 5.53 5.67
C GLY A 20 1.28 4.01 5.49
N LEU A 21 1.13 3.27 6.60
CA LEU A 21 0.92 1.83 6.60
C LEU A 21 -0.40 1.44 5.94
N VAL A 22 -1.51 2.12 6.28
CA VAL A 22 -2.82 1.88 5.64
C VAL A 22 -2.75 2.13 4.13
N TRP A 23 -2.08 3.21 3.71
CA TRP A 23 -1.87 3.50 2.30
C TRP A 23 -1.02 2.44 1.60
N TRP A 24 0.04 1.94 2.25
CA TRP A 24 0.88 0.88 1.71
C TRP A 24 0.12 -0.44 1.58
N LEU A 25 -0.58 -0.87 2.64
CA LEU A 25 -1.39 -2.09 2.64
C LEU A 25 -2.47 -2.04 1.57
N ARG A 26 -3.17 -0.90 1.42
CA ARG A 26 -4.20 -0.77 0.38
C ARG A 26 -3.63 -0.87 -1.03
N ARG A 27 -2.35 -0.56 -1.26
CA ARG A 27 -1.70 -0.83 -2.56
C ARG A 27 -1.33 -2.30 -2.71
N GLU A 28 -0.80 -2.92 -1.66
CA GLU A 28 -0.47 -4.36 -1.69
C GLU A 28 -1.70 -5.25 -1.88
N ASP A 29 -2.86 -4.87 -1.34
CA ASP A 29 -4.14 -5.55 -1.57
C ASP A 29 -4.52 -5.61 -3.06
N LYS A 30 -4.01 -4.70 -3.90
CA LYS A 30 -4.29 -4.62 -5.34
C LYS A 30 -3.38 -5.48 -6.20
N ARG A 31 -2.54 -6.35 -5.62
CA ARG A 31 -1.69 -7.27 -6.40
C ARG A 31 -2.47 -8.35 -7.14
N GLU A 32 -3.75 -8.52 -6.82
CA GLU A 32 -4.63 -9.52 -7.41
C GLU A 32 -5.98 -8.93 -7.77
N GLY A 33 -6.54 -9.31 -8.91
CA GLY A 33 -7.89 -8.89 -9.32
C GLY A 33 -8.01 -7.45 -9.81
N TYR A 34 -6.89 -6.75 -10.05
CA TYR A 34 -6.87 -5.41 -10.64
C TYR A 34 -6.24 -5.41 -12.05
N PRO A 35 -6.61 -4.44 -12.91
CA PRO A 35 -7.63 -3.40 -12.71
C PRO A 35 -9.04 -3.98 -12.64
N LEU A 36 -9.96 -3.29 -11.97
CA LEU A 36 -11.36 -3.72 -11.85
C LEU A 36 -12.07 -3.52 -13.19
N GLU A 37 -12.75 -4.56 -13.67
CA GLU A 37 -13.59 -4.52 -14.87
C GLU A 37 -15.00 -4.06 -14.51
N SER A 38 -15.56 -3.13 -15.28
CA SER A 38 -16.96 -2.68 -15.14
C SER A 38 -17.60 -2.49 -16.52
N GLU A 39 -18.93 -2.43 -16.60
CA GLU A 39 -19.65 -2.15 -17.86
C GLU A 39 -19.24 -0.82 -18.53
N ARG A 40 -18.60 0.08 -17.78
CA ARG A 40 -18.16 1.40 -18.24
C ARG A 40 -16.65 1.46 -18.53
N GLY A 41 -15.93 0.35 -18.41
CA GLY A 41 -14.48 0.25 -18.63
C GLY A 41 -13.69 -0.21 -17.40
N THR A 42 -12.36 -0.24 -17.53
CA THR A 42 -11.44 -0.65 -16.46
C THR A 42 -11.13 0.49 -15.50
N THR A 43 -10.98 0.19 -14.20
CA THR A 43 -10.68 1.19 -13.18
C THR A 43 -9.74 0.63 -12.11
N GLU A 44 -8.71 1.39 -11.77
CA GLU A 44 -7.76 1.04 -10.70
C GLU A 44 -8.09 1.69 -9.35
N GLY A 45 -8.68 2.89 -9.37
CA GLY A 45 -8.98 3.68 -8.18
C GLY A 45 -7.75 4.15 -7.40
N TRP A 46 -7.96 4.90 -6.32
CA TRP A 46 -6.89 5.34 -5.42
C TRP A 46 -6.73 4.35 -4.24
N PRO A 47 -5.52 4.10 -3.73
CA PRO A 47 -4.20 4.48 -4.27
C PRO A 47 -3.80 3.66 -5.52
N ALA A 48 -2.89 4.19 -6.35
CA ALA A 48 -2.47 3.56 -7.61
C ALA A 48 -1.91 2.14 -7.42
N LEU A 49 -1.95 1.31 -8.47
CA LEU A 49 -1.41 -0.05 -8.40
C LEU A 49 0.08 -0.06 -8.01
N PRO A 50 0.52 -1.07 -7.25
CA PRO A 50 1.94 -1.28 -7.00
C PRO A 50 2.65 -1.72 -8.29
N PRO A 51 3.95 -1.46 -8.42
CA PRO A 51 4.75 -2.06 -9.50
C PRO A 51 4.78 -3.58 -9.37
N LYS A 52 4.95 -4.25 -10.51
CA LYS A 52 5.04 -5.71 -10.62
C LYS A 52 6.17 -6.23 -9.73
N LYS A 53 5.90 -7.28 -8.95
CA LYS A 53 6.88 -7.93 -8.08
C LYS A 53 7.28 -9.27 -8.67
N THR A 54 8.58 -9.54 -8.76
CA THR A 54 9.10 -10.84 -9.17
C THR A 54 9.32 -11.70 -7.93
N PHE A 55 8.74 -12.90 -7.93
CA PHE A 55 8.95 -13.93 -6.92
C PHE A 55 9.83 -15.02 -7.53
N ILE A 56 10.86 -15.44 -6.79
CA ILE A 56 11.70 -16.57 -7.18
C ILE A 56 11.22 -17.77 -6.36
N GLY A 57 10.64 -18.76 -7.05
CA GLY A 57 10.22 -20.01 -6.45
C GLY A 57 11.41 -20.88 -6.04
N HIS A 58 11.16 -21.85 -5.16
CA HIS A 58 12.18 -22.79 -4.69
C HIS A 58 12.90 -23.53 -5.83
N ASP A 59 12.19 -23.80 -6.93
CA ASP A 59 12.73 -24.51 -8.10
C ASP A 59 13.39 -23.56 -9.12
N GLY A 60 13.66 -22.30 -8.73
CA GLY A 60 14.25 -21.27 -9.60
C GLY A 60 13.29 -20.64 -10.61
N GLN A 61 12.01 -21.01 -10.57
CA GLN A 61 10.97 -20.42 -11.43
C GLN A 61 10.67 -18.98 -11.02
N GLU A 62 10.74 -18.06 -11.97
CA GLU A 62 10.34 -16.67 -11.76
C GLU A 62 8.84 -16.50 -11.99
N ILE A 63 8.13 -16.03 -10.96
CA ILE A 63 6.71 -15.69 -11.03
C ILE A 63 6.60 -14.19 -10.92
N HIS A 64 6.22 -13.53 -12.00
CA HIS A 64 6.00 -12.09 -12.00
C HIS A 64 4.53 -11.81 -11.63
N ARG A 65 4.27 -11.39 -10.39
CA ARG A 65 2.92 -11.08 -9.87
C ARG A 65 2.79 -9.60 -9.51
#